data_AF-A0A963LPL7-F1
#
_entry.id   AF-A0A963LPL7-F1
#
_cell.length_a   1.000
_cell.length_b   1.000
_cell.length_c   1.000
_cell.angle_alpha   90.00
_cell.angle_beta   90.00
_cell.angle_gamma   90.00
#
_symmetry.space_group_name_H-M   'P 1'
#
loop_
_entity.id
_entity.type
_entity.pdbx_description
1 polymer ?
#
loop_
_entity_poly.entity_id
_entity_poly.type
_entity_poly.pdbx_seq_one_letter_code
_entity_poly.pdbx_strand_id
1 'polypeptide(L)'
;TVLNASAKSTADQINAQVSTTGVKATARSDVSLTFAAAGAYTITLQSDNTSAQTIAFSLSAAGTADGLSAAVSAINDQSSKTGVTAALNSTGTTVILTNASGNDITVGDTTITNAGNVSYQKLDAAGAASGAAVVLTADATAATATSAGYITLDSEKSFAVTSASTAITTSSSTLKKVSDLDITTFAKATDALKTVDSAIAFISGSRASLGALQSRFETAISNLQVTSENLQASRSRILDADFAQETANLSRAQILQQAGTAMVAQANQLPQGVLALLR
;
A
#
# COMPACT_ATOMS: atom_id res chain seq x y z
N THR A 1 -13.35 -19.89 1.75
CA THR A 1 -14.65 -19.20 1.83
C THR A 1 -15.38 -19.69 3.06
N VAL A 2 -15.42 -18.86 4.11
CA VAL A 2 -16.33 -19.11 5.22
C VAL A 2 -17.69 -18.57 4.76
N LEU A 3 -18.67 -19.45 4.55
CA LEU A 3 -20.05 -19.01 4.32
C LEU A 3 -20.48 -18.18 5.54
N ASN A 4 -21.09 -17.01 5.33
CA ASN A 4 -21.49 -16.04 6.38
C ASN A 4 -20.37 -15.31 7.14
N ALA A 5 -19.19 -15.11 6.54
CA ALA A 5 -18.24 -14.15 7.09
C ALA A 5 -18.75 -12.70 6.95
N SER A 6 -18.71 -11.92 8.03
CA SER A 6 -18.97 -10.47 7.97
C SER A 6 -17.98 -9.77 7.03
N ALA A 7 -18.31 -8.54 6.61
CA ALA A 7 -17.40 -7.74 5.78
C ALA A 7 -16.03 -7.60 6.45
N LYS A 8 -15.99 -7.46 7.79
CA LYS A 8 -14.78 -7.48 8.60
C LYS A 8 -13.92 -8.72 8.35
N SER A 9 -14.47 -9.92 8.58
CA SER A 9 -13.71 -11.16 8.48
C SER A 9 -13.18 -11.38 7.06
N THR A 10 -13.96 -10.97 6.06
CA THR A 10 -13.55 -11.02 4.66
C THR A 10 -12.41 -10.04 4.36
N ALA A 11 -12.48 -8.80 4.85
CA ALA A 11 -11.39 -7.83 4.69
C ALA A 11 -10.11 -8.27 5.41
N ASP A 12 -10.21 -8.84 6.61
CA ASP A 12 -9.07 -9.39 7.34
C ASP A 12 -8.39 -10.52 6.55
N GLN A 13 -9.17 -11.39 5.89
CA GLN A 13 -8.63 -12.43 5.00
C GLN A 13 -7.90 -11.86 3.77
N ILE A 14 -8.43 -10.78 3.18
CA ILE A 14 -7.77 -10.11 2.04
C ILE A 14 -6.48 -9.43 2.49
N ASN A 15 -6.52 -8.72 3.62
CA ASN A 15 -5.35 -8.04 4.18
C ASN A 15 -4.24 -9.00 4.59
N ALA A 16 -4.57 -10.24 5.01
CA ALA A 16 -3.58 -11.28 5.26
C ALA A 16 -2.77 -11.65 4.00
N GLN A 17 -3.27 -11.34 2.80
CA GLN A 17 -2.63 -11.57 1.51
C GLN A 17 -2.08 -10.27 0.88
N VAL A 18 -1.97 -9.18 1.63
CA VAL A 18 -1.49 -7.88 1.09
C VAL A 18 -0.05 -7.96 0.58
N SER A 19 0.80 -8.79 1.19
CA SER A 19 2.21 -8.93 0.78
C SER A 19 2.37 -9.57 -0.60
N THR A 20 1.41 -10.41 -1.01
CA THR A 20 1.42 -11.09 -2.31
C THR A 20 0.60 -10.35 -3.36
N THR A 21 -0.55 -9.78 -2.96
CA THR A 21 -1.49 -9.14 -3.89
C THR A 21 -1.27 -7.63 -4.04
N GLY A 22 -0.70 -6.97 -3.03
CA GLY A 22 -0.63 -5.51 -2.95
C GLY A 22 -1.98 -4.81 -2.69
N VAL A 23 -3.06 -5.56 -2.50
CA VAL A 23 -4.42 -5.02 -2.30
C VAL A 23 -4.72 -4.92 -0.81
N LYS A 24 -5.15 -3.73 -0.37
CA LYS A 24 -5.64 -3.46 0.98
C LYS A 24 -7.17 -3.43 0.96
N ALA A 25 -7.79 -4.04 1.95
CA ALA A 25 -9.23 -4.05 2.15
C ALA A 25 -9.61 -3.26 3.40
N THR A 26 -10.59 -2.38 3.28
CA THR A 26 -11.24 -1.72 4.42
C THR A 26 -12.71 -2.17 4.45
N ALA A 27 -13.16 -2.69 5.58
CA ALA A 27 -14.56 -3.04 5.78
C ALA A 27 -15.29 -1.95 6.56
N ARG A 28 -16.55 -1.71 6.21
CA ARG A 28 -17.45 -0.81 6.93
C ARG A 28 -18.89 -1.23 6.69
N SER A 29 -19.75 -1.01 7.68
CA SER A 29 -21.19 -1.28 7.54
C SER A 29 -21.95 0.00 7.83
N ASP A 30 -22.73 0.45 6.84
CA ASP A 30 -23.61 1.60 6.99
C ASP A 30 -25.06 1.20 6.64
N VAL A 31 -25.99 1.64 7.49
CA VAL A 31 -27.42 1.33 7.37
C VAL A 31 -28.22 2.59 7.69
N SER A 32 -29.28 2.87 6.93
CA SER A 32 -30.24 3.92 7.25
C SER A 32 -31.49 3.34 7.89
N LEU A 33 -31.97 4.01 8.92
CA LEU A 33 -33.27 3.83 9.52
C LEU A 33 -34.15 5.03 9.23
N THR A 34 -35.35 4.75 8.73
CA THR A 34 -36.43 5.72 8.57
C THR A 34 -37.61 5.28 9.41
N PHE A 35 -38.08 6.19 10.27
CA PHE A 35 -39.22 5.95 11.15
C PHE A 35 -40.48 6.56 10.52
N ALA A 36 -41.56 5.80 10.46
CA ALA A 36 -42.78 6.23 9.77
C ALA A 36 -43.64 7.25 10.55
N ALA A 37 -43.50 7.32 11.88
CA ALA A 37 -44.33 8.15 12.73
C ALA A 37 -43.57 8.69 13.95
N ALA A 38 -44.15 9.71 14.60
CA ALA A 38 -43.70 10.15 15.92
C ALA A 38 -44.28 9.21 17.00
N GLY A 39 -43.64 9.12 18.16
CA GLY A 39 -44.07 8.29 19.28
C GLY A 39 -43.00 7.36 19.81
N ALA A 40 -43.40 6.38 20.61
CA ALA A 40 -42.49 5.45 21.27
C ALA A 40 -42.02 4.33 20.34
N TYR A 41 -40.73 4.01 20.44
CA TYR A 41 -40.08 2.94 19.70
C TYR A 41 -39.23 2.10 20.65
N THR A 42 -39.30 0.78 20.48
CA THR A 42 -38.43 -0.19 21.13
C THR A 42 -37.84 -1.09 20.05
N ILE A 43 -36.54 -0.93 19.80
CA ILE A 43 -35.80 -1.70 18.80
C ILE A 43 -34.71 -2.53 19.47
N THR A 44 -34.28 -3.60 18.82
CA THR A 44 -33.07 -4.34 19.19
C THR A 44 -31.94 -4.02 18.22
N LEU A 45 -30.73 -3.81 18.73
CA LEU A 45 -29.53 -3.57 17.94
C LEU A 45 -28.43 -4.59 18.29
N GLN A 46 -27.88 -5.22 17.27
CA GLN A 46 -26.76 -6.14 17.38
C GLN A 46 -25.73 -5.89 16.28
N SER A 47 -24.46 -5.86 16.66
CA SER A 47 -23.32 -5.88 15.74
C SER A 47 -22.12 -6.55 16.40
N ASP A 48 -21.22 -5.80 17.07
CA ASP A 48 -20.02 -6.37 17.71
C ASP A 48 -20.35 -7.26 18.93
N ASN A 49 -21.52 -7.05 19.53
CA ASN A 49 -22.03 -7.78 20.68
C ASN A 49 -22.64 -9.14 20.32
N THR A 50 -22.51 -10.10 21.22
CA THR A 50 -23.08 -11.46 21.06
C THR A 50 -24.58 -11.53 21.34
N SER A 51 -25.14 -10.59 22.13
CA SER A 51 -26.56 -10.52 22.47
C SER A 51 -27.13 -9.16 22.14
N ALA A 52 -28.23 -9.12 21.39
CA ALA A 52 -28.89 -7.88 20.96
C ALA A 52 -29.25 -6.98 22.15
N GLN A 53 -28.96 -5.67 22.03
CA GLN A 53 -29.32 -4.68 23.03
C GLN A 53 -30.69 -4.10 22.69
N THR A 54 -31.61 -4.08 23.66
CA THR A 54 -32.90 -3.41 23.51
C THR A 54 -32.73 -1.92 23.79
N ILE A 55 -33.21 -1.08 22.89
CA ILE A 55 -33.09 0.37 22.92
C ILE A 55 -34.50 0.95 22.80
N ALA A 56 -34.91 1.71 23.80
CA ALA A 56 -36.19 2.39 23.84
C ALA A 56 -35.99 3.90 23.79
N PHE A 57 -36.80 4.58 22.97
CA PHE A 57 -36.79 6.04 22.83
C PHE A 57 -38.15 6.53 22.31
N SER A 58 -38.36 7.84 22.37
CA SER A 58 -39.56 8.49 21.82
C SER A 58 -39.16 9.57 20.83
N LEU A 59 -39.75 9.54 19.64
CA LEU A 59 -39.60 10.56 18.62
C LEU A 59 -40.65 11.65 18.81
N SER A 60 -40.23 12.93 18.79
CA SER A 60 -41.15 14.07 18.78
C SER A 60 -41.72 14.36 17.39
N ALA A 61 -41.01 13.98 16.33
CA ALA A 61 -41.45 14.04 14.94
C ALA A 61 -40.70 12.98 14.10
N ALA A 62 -41.34 12.46 13.06
CA ALA A 62 -40.68 11.60 12.07
C ALA A 62 -40.01 12.44 10.99
N GLY A 63 -38.83 12.03 10.54
CA GLY A 63 -38.17 12.62 9.36
C GLY A 63 -37.62 14.04 9.56
N THR A 64 -37.43 14.49 10.79
CA THR A 64 -36.80 15.80 11.09
C THR A 64 -35.61 15.62 12.04
N ALA A 65 -34.64 16.53 11.95
CA ALA A 65 -33.40 16.42 12.73
C ALA A 65 -33.68 16.44 14.25
N ASP A 66 -34.52 17.38 14.70
CA ASP A 66 -34.91 17.48 16.11
C ASP A 66 -35.71 16.26 16.56
N GLY A 67 -36.59 15.76 15.70
CA GLY A 67 -37.43 14.59 15.97
C GLY A 67 -36.66 13.29 16.18
N LEU A 68 -35.54 13.14 15.47
CA LEU A 68 -34.70 11.94 15.47
C LEU A 68 -33.55 11.98 16.49
N SER A 69 -33.33 13.13 17.15
CA SER A 69 -32.22 13.34 18.09
C SER A 69 -32.22 12.33 19.26
N ALA A 70 -33.41 12.02 19.80
CA ALA A 70 -33.56 11.04 20.88
C ALA A 70 -33.16 9.62 20.44
N ALA A 71 -33.48 9.24 19.20
CA ALA A 71 -33.08 7.95 18.64
C ALA A 71 -31.55 7.87 18.47
N VAL A 72 -30.93 8.95 17.95
CA VAL A 72 -29.47 9.04 17.80
C VAL A 72 -28.78 8.92 19.15
N SER A 73 -29.25 9.64 20.17
CA SER A 73 -28.68 9.57 21.52
C SER A 73 -28.82 8.17 22.11
N ALA A 74 -30.03 7.59 22.09
CA ALA A 74 -30.29 6.28 22.68
C ALA A 74 -29.47 5.15 22.02
N ILE A 75 -29.25 5.24 20.71
CA ILE A 75 -28.36 4.30 20.00
C ILE A 75 -26.90 4.51 20.40
N ASN A 76 -26.43 5.76 20.43
CA ASN A 76 -25.06 6.09 20.82
C ASN A 76 -24.73 5.72 22.27
N ASP A 77 -25.70 5.74 23.18
CA ASP A 77 -25.53 5.30 24.57
C ASP A 77 -25.20 3.80 24.66
N GLN A 78 -25.57 3.00 23.65
CA GLN A 78 -25.21 1.57 23.56
C GLN A 78 -23.97 1.31 22.68
N SER A 79 -23.36 2.34 22.09
CA SER A 79 -22.24 2.21 21.13
C SER A 79 -21.03 1.46 21.69
N SER A 80 -20.75 1.60 23.00
CA SER A 80 -19.64 0.88 23.64
C SER A 80 -19.84 -0.63 23.71
N LYS A 81 -21.09 -1.12 23.58
CA LYS A 81 -21.39 -2.55 23.51
C LYS A 81 -21.56 -3.02 22.07
N THR A 82 -22.29 -2.24 21.26
CA THR A 82 -22.65 -2.65 19.90
C THR A 82 -21.57 -2.35 18.87
N GLY A 83 -20.65 -1.41 19.15
CA GLY A 83 -19.68 -0.90 18.17
C GLY A 83 -20.31 0.01 17.11
N VAL A 84 -21.61 0.33 17.25
CA VAL A 84 -22.38 1.08 16.26
C VAL A 84 -22.57 2.52 16.73
N THR A 85 -22.24 3.48 15.86
CA THR A 85 -22.52 4.90 16.06
C THR A 85 -23.68 5.33 15.18
N ALA A 86 -24.59 6.15 15.72
CA ALA A 86 -25.68 6.77 15.00
C ALA A 86 -25.39 8.25 14.70
N ALA A 87 -25.74 8.69 13.50
CA ALA A 87 -25.75 10.08 13.08
C ALA A 87 -26.94 10.34 12.15
N LEU A 88 -27.30 11.60 11.95
CA LEU A 88 -28.29 11.95 10.94
C LEU A 88 -27.64 11.99 9.56
N ASN A 89 -28.43 11.71 8.52
CA ASN A 89 -28.00 11.97 7.15
C ASN A 89 -27.89 13.49 6.89
N SER A 90 -27.28 13.87 5.77
CA SER A 90 -27.04 15.27 5.41
C SER A 90 -28.31 16.13 5.32
N THR A 91 -29.48 15.52 5.10
CA THR A 91 -30.78 16.20 5.03
C THR A 91 -31.53 16.22 6.35
N GLY A 92 -31.04 15.53 7.40
CA GLY A 92 -31.68 15.44 8.70
C GLY A 92 -32.97 14.61 8.74
N THR A 93 -33.18 13.72 7.78
CA THR A 93 -34.45 12.97 7.62
C THR A 93 -34.35 11.50 8.00
N THR A 94 -33.14 10.94 8.06
CA THR A 94 -32.91 9.53 8.40
C THR A 94 -31.75 9.38 9.38
N VAL A 95 -31.76 8.30 10.16
CA VAL A 95 -30.66 7.95 11.07
C VAL A 95 -29.75 6.95 10.36
N ILE A 96 -28.47 7.29 10.22
CA ILE A 96 -27.44 6.41 9.70
C ILE A 96 -26.73 5.74 10.88
N LEU A 97 -26.73 4.41 10.89
CA LEU A 97 -25.93 3.58 11.78
C LEU A 97 -24.66 3.16 11.04
N THR A 98 -23.53 3.35 11.70
CA THR A 98 -22.20 3.01 11.20
C THR A 98 -21.52 2.05 12.15
N ASN A 99 -20.99 0.95 11.62
CA ASN A 99 -19.98 0.13 12.28
C ASN A 99 -18.67 0.25 11.47
N ALA A 100 -17.69 0.95 12.05
CA ALA A 100 -16.40 1.21 11.39
C ALA A 100 -15.52 -0.04 11.24
N SER A 101 -15.78 -1.09 12.03
CA SER A 101 -15.07 -2.37 11.94
C SER A 101 -15.58 -3.23 10.79
N GLY A 102 -16.76 -2.93 10.23
CA GLY A 102 -17.39 -3.69 9.15
C GLY A 102 -18.09 -4.97 9.62
N ASN A 103 -18.47 -5.05 10.89
CA ASN A 103 -19.35 -6.11 11.36
C ASN A 103 -20.78 -5.87 10.88
N ASP A 104 -21.54 -6.94 10.71
CA ASP A 104 -22.91 -6.84 10.23
C ASP A 104 -23.75 -6.09 11.24
N ILE A 105 -24.66 -5.24 10.76
CA ILE A 105 -25.60 -4.53 11.61
C ILE A 105 -26.92 -5.27 11.51
N THR A 106 -27.47 -5.67 12.66
CA THR A 106 -28.79 -6.27 12.77
C THR A 106 -29.66 -5.37 13.62
N VAL A 107 -30.77 -4.93 13.05
CA VAL A 107 -31.81 -4.18 13.75
C VAL A 107 -33.06 -5.04 13.78
N GLY A 108 -33.72 -5.10 14.91
CA GLY A 108 -35.01 -5.76 15.05
C GLY A 108 -36.01 -4.87 15.78
N ASP A 109 -37.28 -5.21 15.67
CA ASP A 109 -38.30 -4.73 16.59
C ASP A 109 -38.47 -5.74 17.75
N THR A 110 -39.40 -5.46 18.64
CA THR A 110 -39.70 -6.30 19.80
C THR A 110 -41.17 -6.73 19.76
N THR A 111 -41.61 -7.49 20.75
CA THR A 111 -43.05 -7.76 20.93
C THR A 111 -43.84 -6.53 21.39
N ILE A 112 -43.20 -5.39 21.59
CA ILE A 112 -43.84 -4.10 21.90
C ILE A 112 -44.10 -3.38 20.58
N THR A 113 -45.36 -3.05 20.32
CA THR A 113 -45.76 -2.31 19.12
C THR A 113 -45.18 -0.90 19.12
N ASN A 114 -44.39 -0.63 18.08
CA ASN A 114 -43.84 0.69 17.81
C ASN A 114 -44.92 1.66 17.32
N ALA A 115 -44.68 2.97 17.47
CA ALA A 115 -45.62 4.00 16.99
C ALA A 115 -45.79 4.03 15.46
N GLY A 116 -44.86 3.45 14.70
CA GLY A 116 -44.95 3.28 13.25
C GLY A 116 -43.85 2.34 12.75
N ASN A 117 -43.90 1.98 11.47
CA ASN A 117 -42.92 1.07 10.87
C ASN A 117 -41.50 1.66 10.93
N VAL A 118 -40.50 0.78 11.01
CA VAL A 118 -39.08 1.13 10.88
C VAL A 118 -38.56 0.55 9.57
N SER A 119 -38.18 1.41 8.63
CA SER A 119 -37.56 0.99 7.38
C SER A 119 -36.05 0.92 7.57
N TYR A 120 -35.48 -0.25 7.28
CA TYR A 120 -34.06 -0.57 7.35
C TYR A 120 -33.50 -0.72 5.93
N GLN A 121 -32.42 0.01 5.61
CA GLN A 121 -31.83 -0.03 4.28
C GLN A 121 -30.30 0.02 4.35
N LYS A 122 -29.62 -0.90 3.66
CA LYS A 122 -28.16 -0.87 3.52
C LYS A 122 -27.70 0.37 2.72
N LEU A 123 -26.60 1.00 3.11
CA LEU A 123 -25.89 1.97 2.28
C LEU A 123 -24.59 1.38 1.70
N ASP A 124 -24.20 1.89 0.54
CA ASP A 124 -22.89 1.65 -0.04
C ASP A 124 -21.83 2.68 0.45
N ALA A 125 -20.59 2.54 -0.03
CA ALA A 125 -19.48 3.42 0.33
C ALA A 125 -19.69 4.89 -0.05
N ALA A 126 -20.60 5.19 -0.97
CA ALA A 126 -20.95 6.55 -1.38
C ALA A 126 -22.11 7.14 -0.54
N GLY A 127 -22.68 6.35 0.38
CA GLY A 127 -23.87 6.74 1.13
C GLY A 127 -25.15 6.68 0.31
N ALA A 128 -25.18 5.89 -0.77
CA ALA A 128 -26.40 5.61 -1.52
C ALA A 128 -27.05 4.30 -1.04
N ALA A 129 -28.38 4.22 -1.14
CA ALA A 129 -29.11 3.00 -0.78
C ALA A 129 -28.72 1.83 -1.71
N SER A 130 -28.45 0.67 -1.12
CA SER A 130 -28.04 -0.55 -1.80
C SER A 130 -28.99 -1.70 -1.44
N GLY A 131 -29.57 -2.36 -2.45
CA GLY A 131 -30.56 -3.43 -2.24
C GLY A 131 -31.95 -2.90 -1.85
N ALA A 132 -32.87 -3.81 -1.51
CA ALA A 132 -34.23 -3.46 -1.12
C ALA A 132 -34.33 -3.12 0.38
N ALA A 133 -35.18 -2.16 0.73
CA ALA A 133 -35.49 -1.85 2.12
C ALA A 133 -36.23 -3.02 2.77
N VAL A 134 -35.88 -3.33 4.01
CA VAL A 134 -36.62 -4.23 4.88
C VAL A 134 -37.47 -3.38 5.82
N VAL A 135 -38.78 -3.66 5.88
CA VAL A 135 -39.69 -2.93 6.77
C VAL A 135 -39.97 -3.80 7.98
N LEU A 136 -39.58 -3.32 9.15
CA LEU A 136 -40.01 -3.83 10.45
C LEU A 136 -41.37 -3.20 10.75
N THR A 137 -42.41 -4.03 10.76
CA THR A 137 -43.80 -3.60 10.87
C THR A 137 -44.13 -3.20 12.31
N ALA A 138 -44.96 -2.16 12.46
CA ALA A 138 -45.48 -1.78 13.77
C ALA A 138 -46.55 -2.77 14.23
N ASP A 139 -46.11 -3.93 14.72
CA ASP A 139 -46.97 -4.96 15.31
C ASP A 139 -46.34 -5.56 16.57
N ALA A 140 -46.86 -6.68 17.07
CA ALA A 140 -46.37 -7.35 18.28
C ALA A 140 -45.53 -8.60 17.97
N THR A 141 -45.09 -8.76 16.73
CA THR A 141 -44.30 -9.87 16.20
C THR A 141 -42.87 -9.40 16.05
N ALA A 142 -41.94 -10.03 16.77
CA ALA A 142 -40.53 -9.72 16.62
C ALA A 142 -40.02 -10.13 15.23
N ALA A 143 -39.38 -9.19 14.53
CA ALA A 143 -38.72 -9.34 13.26
C ALA A 143 -37.33 -8.70 13.31
N THR A 144 -36.43 -9.16 12.44
CA THR A 144 -35.06 -8.65 12.34
C THR A 144 -34.67 -8.40 10.89
N ALA A 145 -33.97 -7.30 10.67
CA ALA A 145 -33.30 -6.97 9.42
C ALA A 145 -31.79 -6.95 9.66
N THR A 146 -31.06 -7.74 8.87
CA THR A 146 -29.59 -7.80 8.90
C THR A 146 -29.05 -7.44 7.52
N SER A 147 -28.02 -6.62 7.48
CA SER A 147 -27.23 -6.41 6.26
C SER A 147 -25.77 -6.64 6.53
N ALA A 148 -25.12 -7.36 5.60
CA ALA A 148 -23.68 -7.40 5.53
C ALA A 148 -23.12 -6.01 5.21
N GLY A 149 -21.92 -5.72 5.74
CA GLY A 149 -21.16 -4.52 5.38
C GLY A 149 -20.77 -4.46 3.90
N TYR A 150 -20.05 -3.41 3.54
CA TYR A 150 -19.35 -3.31 2.27
C TYR A 150 -17.83 -3.31 2.50
N ILE A 151 -17.10 -3.67 1.46
CA ILE A 151 -15.64 -3.73 1.47
C ILE A 151 -15.13 -2.81 0.38
N THR A 152 -14.25 -1.89 0.74
CA THR A 152 -13.51 -1.05 -0.19
C THR A 152 -12.12 -1.63 -0.37
N LEU A 153 -11.71 -1.83 -1.62
CA LEU A 153 -10.42 -2.39 -1.99
C LEU A 153 -9.57 -1.30 -2.65
N ASP A 154 -8.39 -1.07 -2.09
CA ASP A 154 -7.45 -0.03 -2.52
C ASP A 154 -6.11 -0.69 -2.88
N SER A 155 -5.47 -0.26 -3.97
CA SER A 155 -4.17 -0.76 -4.42
C SER A 155 -3.43 0.27 -5.26
N GLU A 156 -2.10 0.24 -5.23
CA GLU A 156 -1.23 1.05 -6.10
C GLU A 156 -1.21 0.54 -7.56
N LYS A 157 -1.65 -0.70 -7.78
CA LYS A 157 -1.70 -1.33 -9.11
C LYS A 157 -3.12 -1.78 -9.45
N SER A 158 -3.37 -1.96 -10.74
CA SER A 158 -4.60 -2.58 -11.22
C SER A 158 -4.79 -3.97 -10.62
N PHE A 159 -6.02 -4.26 -10.18
CA PHE A 159 -6.40 -5.57 -9.67
C PHE A 159 -7.78 -5.95 -10.18
N ALA A 160 -8.10 -7.23 -10.12
CA ALA A 160 -9.43 -7.74 -10.39
C ALA A 160 -9.85 -8.66 -9.25
N VAL A 161 -11.13 -8.58 -8.91
CA VAL A 161 -11.75 -9.40 -7.89
C VAL A 161 -12.63 -10.42 -8.60
N THR A 162 -12.28 -11.69 -8.43
CA THR A 162 -13.13 -12.79 -8.83
C THR A 162 -13.66 -13.46 -7.58
N SER A 163 -14.95 -13.76 -7.55
CA SER A 163 -15.60 -14.42 -6.43
C SER A 163 -16.42 -15.59 -6.97
N ALA A 164 -16.25 -16.75 -6.34
CA ALA A 164 -17.09 -17.92 -6.57
C ALA A 164 -18.40 -17.85 -5.75
N SER A 165 -18.62 -16.78 -4.99
CA SER A 165 -19.79 -16.58 -4.12
C SER A 165 -20.43 -15.21 -4.33
N THR A 166 -21.68 -15.03 -3.89
CA THR A 166 -22.39 -13.76 -3.92
C THR A 166 -21.97 -12.76 -2.84
N ALA A 167 -21.05 -13.12 -1.94
CA ALA A 167 -20.61 -12.27 -0.83
C ALA A 167 -19.77 -11.06 -1.29
N ILE A 168 -19.09 -11.19 -2.44
CA ILE A 168 -18.33 -10.12 -3.09
C ILE A 168 -18.76 -10.07 -4.55
N THR A 169 -19.11 -8.89 -5.03
CA THR A 169 -19.35 -8.66 -6.45
C THR A 169 -18.03 -8.73 -7.21
N THR A 170 -18.00 -9.52 -8.29
CA THR A 170 -16.85 -9.52 -9.18
C THR A 170 -16.70 -8.14 -9.80
N SER A 171 -15.52 -7.53 -9.65
CA SER A 171 -15.27 -6.18 -10.11
C SER A 171 -13.79 -5.99 -10.45
N SER A 172 -13.51 -5.08 -11.37
CA SER A 172 -12.16 -4.64 -11.68
C SER A 172 -11.86 -3.32 -10.97
N SER A 173 -10.61 -3.11 -10.59
CA SER A 173 -10.16 -1.83 -10.06
C SER A 173 -10.48 -0.69 -11.02
N THR A 174 -11.03 0.41 -10.51
CA THR A 174 -11.19 1.64 -11.27
C THR A 174 -10.00 2.55 -11.00
N LEU A 175 -9.39 3.10 -12.06
CA LEU A 175 -8.27 4.02 -11.90
C LEU A 175 -8.79 5.36 -11.37
N LYS A 176 -8.34 5.76 -10.18
CA LYS A 176 -8.53 7.10 -9.64
C LYS A 176 -7.34 7.96 -10.05
N LYS A 177 -7.55 8.89 -10.97
CA LYS A 177 -6.48 9.78 -11.47
C LYS A 177 -6.36 11.00 -10.58
N VAL A 178 -5.12 11.45 -10.35
CA VAL A 178 -4.83 12.71 -9.61
C VAL A 178 -5.49 13.93 -10.26
N SER A 179 -5.69 13.91 -11.59
CA SER A 179 -6.38 14.98 -12.33
C SER A 179 -7.87 15.10 -12.03
N ASP A 180 -8.49 14.01 -11.60
CA ASP A 180 -9.95 13.88 -11.47
C ASP A 180 -10.39 13.96 -10.00
N LEU A 181 -9.50 14.45 -9.12
CA LEU A 181 -9.78 14.61 -7.70
C LEU A 181 -10.82 15.71 -7.45
N ASP A 182 -11.76 15.39 -6.59
CA ASP A 182 -12.81 16.28 -6.15
C ASP A 182 -12.84 16.26 -4.62
N ILE A 183 -12.95 17.44 -3.99
CA ILE A 183 -12.97 17.63 -2.53
C ILE A 183 -14.26 18.27 -2.03
N THR A 184 -15.29 18.35 -2.90
CA THR A 184 -16.58 19.01 -2.60
C THR A 184 -17.36 18.35 -1.47
N THR A 185 -17.10 17.07 -1.18
CA THR A 185 -17.73 16.34 -0.08
C THR A 185 -16.68 15.66 0.79
N PHE A 186 -17.03 15.40 2.05
CA PHE A 186 -16.14 14.70 3.00
C PHE A 186 -15.67 13.33 2.47
N ALA A 187 -16.58 12.58 1.86
CA ALA A 187 -16.25 11.28 1.27
C ALA A 187 -15.23 11.42 0.13
N LYS A 188 -15.49 12.35 -0.82
CA LYS A 188 -14.59 12.60 -1.94
C LYS A 188 -13.22 13.13 -1.49
N ALA A 189 -13.19 13.98 -0.46
CA ALA A 189 -11.94 14.47 0.14
C ALA A 189 -11.11 13.34 0.77
N THR A 190 -11.77 12.38 1.44
CA THR A 190 -11.09 11.21 2.01
C THR A 190 -10.52 10.31 0.91
N ASP A 191 -11.26 10.08 -0.17
CA ASP A 191 -10.78 9.32 -1.34
C ASP A 191 -9.62 10.05 -2.07
N ALA A 192 -9.68 11.39 -2.13
CA ALA A 192 -8.63 12.21 -2.69
C ALA A 192 -7.31 12.07 -1.90
N LEU A 193 -7.37 12.09 -0.56
CA LEU A 193 -6.20 11.85 0.30
C LEU A 193 -5.59 10.47 0.01
N LYS A 194 -6.39 9.41 -0.02
CA LYS A 194 -5.92 8.05 -0.34
C LYS A 194 -5.25 7.97 -1.72
N THR A 195 -5.82 8.66 -2.71
CA THR A 195 -5.29 8.68 -4.08
C THR A 195 -3.94 9.41 -4.13
N VAL A 196 -3.81 10.53 -3.43
CA VAL A 196 -2.55 11.29 -3.33
C VAL A 196 -1.49 10.47 -2.58
N ASP A 197 -1.83 9.85 -1.46
CA ASP A 197 -0.90 9.02 -0.68
C ASP A 197 -0.36 7.86 -1.54
N SER A 198 -1.23 7.20 -2.29
CA SER A 198 -0.84 6.12 -3.21
C SER A 198 0.06 6.62 -4.34
N ALA A 199 -0.22 7.82 -4.90
CA ALA A 199 0.62 8.43 -5.92
C ALA A 199 2.02 8.82 -5.37
N ILE A 200 2.08 9.35 -4.15
CA ILE A 200 3.35 9.68 -3.47
C ILE A 200 4.14 8.42 -3.17
N ALA A 201 3.50 7.35 -2.70
CA ALA A 201 4.13 6.06 -2.47
C ALA A 201 4.75 5.50 -3.76
N PHE A 202 4.02 5.58 -4.88
CA PHE A 202 4.51 5.16 -6.20
C PHE A 202 5.76 5.97 -6.65
N ILE A 203 5.72 7.29 -6.51
CA ILE A 203 6.87 8.16 -6.85
C ILE A 203 8.07 7.84 -5.94
N SER A 204 7.82 7.64 -4.65
CA SER A 204 8.85 7.30 -3.66
C SER A 204 9.49 5.94 -3.96
N GLY A 205 8.70 4.94 -4.32
CA GLY A 205 9.19 3.63 -4.76
C GLY A 205 10.04 3.71 -6.04
N SER A 206 9.63 4.56 -7.00
CA SER A 206 10.40 4.83 -8.21
C SER A 206 11.74 5.50 -7.88
N ARG A 207 11.74 6.51 -6.99
CA ARG A 207 12.97 7.17 -6.50
C ARG A 207 13.88 6.21 -5.76
N ALA A 208 13.34 5.35 -4.91
CA ALA A 208 14.10 4.32 -4.19
C ALA A 208 14.78 3.35 -5.18
N SER A 209 14.07 2.93 -6.23
CA SER A 209 14.62 2.06 -7.27
C SER A 209 15.76 2.73 -8.06
N LEU A 210 15.58 4.01 -8.40
CA LEU A 210 16.65 4.80 -9.04
C LEU A 210 17.85 5.02 -8.11
N GLY A 211 17.62 5.27 -6.82
CA GLY A 211 18.69 5.39 -5.82
C GLY A 211 19.47 4.08 -5.64
N ALA A 212 18.77 2.94 -5.62
CA ALA A 212 19.41 1.63 -5.59
C ALA A 212 20.27 1.38 -6.85
N LEU A 213 19.79 1.80 -8.02
CA LEU A 213 20.55 1.71 -9.26
C LEU A 213 21.79 2.62 -9.24
N GLN A 214 21.67 3.84 -8.72
CA GLN A 214 22.80 4.76 -8.52
C GLN A 214 23.85 4.15 -7.60
N SER A 215 23.46 3.60 -6.45
CA SER A 215 24.39 2.92 -5.52
C SER A 215 25.10 1.73 -6.19
N ARG A 216 24.39 0.97 -7.03
CA ARG A 216 24.98 -0.10 -7.83
C ARG A 216 25.98 0.42 -8.87
N PHE A 217 25.69 1.55 -9.52
CA PHE A 217 26.63 2.19 -10.46
C PHE A 217 27.87 2.72 -9.75
N GLU A 218 27.74 3.38 -8.59
CA GLU A 218 28.88 3.85 -7.79
C GLU A 218 29.77 2.69 -7.38
N THR A 219 29.18 1.59 -6.90
CA THR A 219 29.92 0.37 -6.54
C THR A 219 30.62 -0.23 -7.75
N ALA A 220 29.96 -0.31 -8.91
CA ALA A 220 30.56 -0.80 -10.13
C ALA A 220 31.71 0.09 -10.61
N ILE A 221 31.57 1.41 -10.55
CA ILE A 221 32.62 2.37 -10.93
C ILE A 221 33.83 2.23 -10.00
N SER A 222 33.62 2.14 -8.68
CA SER A 222 34.70 1.95 -7.72
C SER A 222 35.48 0.66 -7.98
N ASN A 223 34.77 -0.45 -8.23
CA ASN A 223 35.41 -1.72 -8.59
C ASN A 223 36.20 -1.63 -9.91
N LEU A 224 35.66 -0.93 -10.92
CA LEU A 224 36.35 -0.72 -12.19
C LEU A 224 37.60 0.16 -12.05
N GLN A 225 37.56 1.18 -11.20
CA GLN A 225 38.72 2.03 -10.91
C GLN A 225 39.85 1.24 -10.24
N VAL A 226 39.53 0.44 -9.21
CA VAL A 226 40.50 -0.44 -8.54
C VAL A 226 41.09 -1.45 -9.53
N THR A 227 40.25 -2.01 -10.41
CA THR A 227 40.72 -2.95 -11.45
C THR A 227 41.64 -2.24 -12.44
N SER A 228 41.29 -1.03 -12.87
CA SER A 228 42.10 -0.21 -13.78
C SER A 228 43.45 0.13 -13.18
N GLU A 229 43.50 0.54 -11.92
CA GLU A 229 44.75 0.84 -11.20
C GLU A 229 45.64 -0.41 -11.08
N ASN A 230 45.07 -1.55 -10.72
CA ASN A 230 45.81 -2.82 -10.66
C ASN A 230 46.35 -3.25 -12.04
N LEU A 231 45.57 -3.06 -13.11
CA LEU A 231 45.99 -3.35 -14.48
C LEU A 231 47.10 -2.39 -14.93
N GLN A 232 46.99 -1.10 -14.63
CA GLN A 232 48.03 -0.11 -14.92
C GLN A 232 49.33 -0.43 -14.17
N ALA A 233 49.26 -0.75 -12.88
CA ALA A 233 50.42 -1.13 -12.07
C ALA A 233 51.07 -2.44 -12.55
N SER A 234 50.27 -3.40 -13.00
CA SER A 234 50.78 -4.65 -13.61
C SER A 234 51.47 -4.36 -14.94
N ARG A 235 50.88 -3.50 -15.77
CA ARG A 235 51.47 -3.08 -17.05
C ARG A 235 52.76 -2.28 -16.87
N SER A 236 52.82 -1.37 -15.88
CA SER A 236 54.05 -0.63 -15.55
C SER A 236 55.17 -1.58 -15.16
N ARG A 237 54.89 -2.58 -14.29
CA ARG A 237 55.89 -3.57 -13.88
C ARG A 237 56.43 -4.40 -15.05
N ILE A 238 55.59 -4.77 -16.00
CA ILE A 238 56.02 -5.46 -17.21
C ILE A 238 56.91 -4.54 -18.06
N LEU A 239 56.46 -3.32 -18.32
CA LEU A 239 57.21 -2.35 -19.13
C LEU A 239 58.55 -1.96 -18.50
N ASP A 240 58.58 -1.72 -17.19
CA ASP A 240 59.81 -1.37 -16.46
C ASP A 240 60.82 -2.52 -16.45
N ALA A 241 60.35 -3.77 -16.34
CA ALA A 241 61.20 -4.96 -16.44
C ALA A 241 61.77 -5.12 -17.86
N ASP A 242 60.95 -4.95 -18.89
CA ASP A 242 61.36 -5.00 -20.29
C ASP A 242 62.38 -3.88 -20.61
N PHE A 243 62.12 -2.66 -20.15
CA PHE A 243 63.05 -1.53 -20.29
C PHE A 243 64.38 -1.78 -19.58
N ALA A 244 64.35 -2.32 -18.35
CA ALA A 244 65.56 -2.65 -17.62
C ALA A 244 66.39 -3.71 -18.35
N GLN A 245 65.74 -4.75 -18.90
CA GLN A 245 66.41 -5.80 -19.66
C GLN A 245 67.01 -5.30 -20.97
N GLU A 246 66.27 -4.47 -21.73
CA GLU A 246 66.77 -3.89 -22.98
C GLU A 246 67.90 -2.90 -22.74
N THR A 247 67.80 -2.07 -21.70
CA THR A 247 68.87 -1.14 -21.31
C THR A 247 70.13 -1.89 -20.90
N ALA A 248 70.01 -2.98 -20.13
CA ALA A 248 71.15 -3.81 -19.77
C ALA A 248 71.80 -4.47 -20.99
N ASN A 249 71.00 -4.92 -21.97
CA ASN A 249 71.50 -5.45 -23.22
C ASN A 249 72.20 -4.38 -24.07
N LEU A 250 71.62 -3.18 -24.18
CA LEU A 250 72.22 -2.04 -24.87
C LEU A 250 73.55 -1.63 -24.22
N SER A 251 73.59 -1.49 -22.90
CA SER A 251 74.82 -1.19 -22.17
C SER A 251 75.86 -2.29 -22.34
N ARG A 252 75.47 -3.58 -22.29
CA ARG A 252 76.37 -4.70 -22.58
C ARG A 252 76.92 -4.62 -24.00
N ALA A 253 76.08 -4.34 -24.98
CA ALA A 253 76.48 -4.20 -26.39
C ALA A 253 77.46 -3.02 -26.58
N GLN A 254 77.20 -1.88 -25.95
CA GLN A 254 78.10 -0.72 -25.98
C GLN A 254 79.45 -1.00 -25.32
N ILE A 255 79.46 -1.67 -24.15
CA ILE A 255 80.69 -2.08 -23.47
C ILE A 255 81.48 -3.07 -24.34
N LEU A 256 80.81 -4.05 -24.95
CA LEU A 256 81.46 -5.01 -25.86
C LEU A 256 82.02 -4.32 -27.10
N GLN A 257 81.33 -3.31 -27.64
CA GLN A 257 81.85 -2.52 -28.76
C GLN A 257 83.09 -1.69 -28.35
N GLN A 258 83.05 -1.00 -27.21
CA GLN A 258 84.20 -0.24 -26.68
C GLN A 258 85.38 -1.14 -26.29
N ALA A 259 85.12 -2.29 -25.66
CA ALA A 259 86.14 -3.29 -25.35
C ALA A 259 86.70 -3.93 -26.63
N GLY A 260 85.85 -4.18 -27.63
CA GLY A 260 86.28 -4.67 -28.94
C GLY A 260 87.20 -3.68 -29.65
N THR A 261 86.87 -2.39 -29.67
CA THR A 261 87.75 -1.36 -30.26
C THR A 261 89.04 -1.17 -29.48
N ALA A 262 89.00 -1.19 -28.15
CA ALA A 262 90.19 -1.11 -27.30
C ALA A 262 91.08 -2.36 -27.41
N MET A 263 90.50 -3.56 -27.48
CA MET A 263 91.21 -4.82 -27.69
C MET A 263 91.85 -4.88 -29.07
N VAL A 264 91.16 -4.40 -30.11
CA VAL A 264 91.73 -4.26 -31.45
C VAL A 264 92.86 -3.22 -31.47
N ALA A 265 92.72 -2.11 -30.74
CA ALA A 265 93.79 -1.12 -30.60
C ALA A 265 95.02 -1.69 -29.87
N GLN A 266 94.82 -2.44 -28.77
CA GLN A 266 95.87 -3.13 -28.02
C GLN A 266 96.55 -4.22 -28.87
N ALA A 267 95.76 -5.01 -29.61
CA ALA A 267 96.24 -6.06 -30.51
C ALA A 267 96.96 -5.49 -31.74
N ASN A 268 96.69 -4.25 -32.14
CA ASN A 268 97.45 -3.55 -33.19
C ASN A 268 98.74 -2.91 -32.67
N GLN A 269 98.83 -2.58 -31.37
CA GLN A 269 100.05 -2.08 -30.74
C GLN A 269 101.03 -3.20 -30.37
N LEU A 270 100.55 -4.39 -30.03
CA LEU A 270 101.39 -5.54 -29.66
C LEU A 270 102.41 -5.94 -30.75
N PRO A 271 102.05 -6.02 -32.06
CA PRO A 271 102.99 -6.28 -33.15
C PRO A 271 104.04 -5.18 -33.33
N GLN A 272 103.67 -3.92 -33.06
CA GLN A 272 104.60 -2.78 -33.15
C GLN A 272 105.66 -2.82 -32.03
N GLY A 273 105.29 -3.31 -30.83
CA GLY A 273 106.23 -3.57 -29.74
C GLY A 273 107.20 -4.72 -30.04
N VAL A 274 106.74 -5.77 -30.73
CA VAL A 274 107.59 -6.91 -31.13
C VAL A 274 108.58 -6.52 -32.24
N LEU A 275 108.19 -5.63 -33.16
CA LEU A 275 109.10 -5.07 -34.17
C LEU A 275 110.20 -4.16 -33.58
N ALA A 276 109.96 -3.54 -32.42
CA ALA A 276 110.99 -2.79 -31.70
C ALA A 276 112.05 -3.70 -31.03
N LEU A 277 111.70 -4.96 -30.75
CA LEU A 277 112.59 -5.97 -30.15
C LEU A 277 113.44 -6.72 -31.19
N LEU A 278 113.18 -6.51 -32.48
CA LEU A 278 113.89 -7.10 -33.63
C LEU A 278 114.84 -6.08 -34.32
N ARG A 279 115.20 -4.98 -33.63
CA ARG A 279 116.20 -4.01 -34.07
C ARG A 279 117.50 -4.12 -33.31
#